data_AF-A0A1E4F8Z1-F1
#
_entry.id   AF-A0A1E4F8Z1-F1
#
_cell.length_a   1.000
_cell.length_b   1.000
_cell.length_c   1.000
_cell.angle_alpha   90.00
_cell.angle_beta   90.00
_cell.angle_gamma   90.00
#
_symmetry.space_group_name_H-M   'P 1'
#
loop_
_entity.id
_entity.type
_entity.pdbx_description
1 polymer ?
#
loop_
_entity_poly.entity_id
_entity_poly.type
_entity_poly.pdbx_seq_one_letter_code
_entity_poly.pdbx_strand_id
1 'polypeptide(L)'
;MIQAAPADAAKLSARYQKVDPKILQLLEKDGVTVSVVRPGQSFTATGVLPARSLADYQSEMGKMQATAKRVEAATAPYARGIARLQQNGGDSSQLQRERRMALLDSLPQDSLAVPYSIPSLAGLIRDSDGLHKLAQLQKLPKGTTLMAQLVGAKTPTQIQEYTQLVESINGTRLEQARQAALATATPAQQAAWSKDPGQIPLDLKGYDILVPDLAYVADGSGGSVRVNLLDASIHGAWADGNGKTVSNSSINGQYFSQSRKILVQSSRIGTPTSVHELGHAVEDAVSRHDPKFFGSWHSKLFTAYQRAAQSGTVSEYATSNVGEYIAEGVSHYYENPEVLRQKDSKLFELTQQLLERAGQLLQ
;
A
#
# COMPACT_ATOMS: atom_id res chain seq x y z
N MET A 1 -20.50 16.21 6.05
CA MET A 1 -19.85 15.15 5.23
C MET A 1 -19.00 15.67 4.05
N ILE A 2 -19.52 16.49 3.12
CA ILE A 2 -18.77 16.95 1.90
C ILE A 2 -17.89 18.17 2.18
N GLN A 3 -16.63 18.12 1.75
CA GLN A 3 -15.63 19.20 1.82
C GLN A 3 -15.12 19.54 0.41
N ALA A 4 -15.82 20.42 -0.29
CA ALA A 4 -15.50 20.81 -1.66
C ALA A 4 -15.93 22.26 -1.96
N ALA A 5 -15.45 22.82 -3.07
CA ALA A 5 -15.94 24.10 -3.57
C ALA A 5 -17.45 24.03 -3.84
N PRO A 6 -18.23 25.13 -3.70
CA PRO A 6 -19.70 25.09 -3.75
C PRO A 6 -20.29 24.37 -4.97
N ALA A 7 -19.72 24.60 -6.16
CA ALA A 7 -20.19 23.95 -7.40
C ALA A 7 -19.93 22.43 -7.43
N ASP A 8 -18.80 21.99 -6.85
CA ASP A 8 -18.44 20.58 -6.77
C ASP A 8 -19.28 19.87 -5.69
N ALA A 9 -19.48 20.54 -4.56
CA ALA A 9 -20.36 20.07 -3.49
C ALA A 9 -21.80 19.88 -3.98
N ALA A 10 -22.34 20.81 -4.78
CA ALA A 10 -23.67 20.69 -5.35
C ALA A 10 -23.81 19.45 -6.25
N LYS A 11 -22.79 19.13 -7.06
CA LYS A 11 -22.79 17.93 -7.92
C LYS A 11 -22.72 16.63 -7.10
N LEU A 12 -21.87 16.58 -6.08
CA LEU A 12 -21.81 15.44 -5.16
C LEU A 12 -23.14 15.26 -4.42
N SER A 13 -23.71 16.34 -3.88
CA SER A 13 -25.00 16.31 -3.19
C SER A 13 -26.12 15.82 -4.09
N ALA A 14 -26.19 16.28 -5.35
CA ALA A 14 -27.17 15.79 -6.31
C ALA A 14 -27.03 14.29 -6.59
N ARG A 15 -25.80 13.76 -6.56
CA ARG A 15 -25.56 12.31 -6.67
C ARG A 15 -26.05 11.57 -5.44
N TYR A 16 -25.71 12.07 -4.25
CA TYR A 16 -26.05 11.46 -2.98
C TYR A 16 -27.55 11.51 -2.64
N GLN A 17 -28.36 12.28 -3.37
CA GLN A 17 -29.82 12.19 -3.28
C GLN A 17 -30.37 10.79 -3.60
N LYS A 18 -29.63 9.96 -4.35
CA LYS A 18 -30.00 8.56 -4.63
C LYS A 18 -29.63 7.60 -3.50
N VAL A 19 -28.70 7.98 -2.63
CA VAL A 19 -28.21 7.15 -1.53
C VAL A 19 -29.21 7.26 -0.37
N ASP A 20 -29.46 6.14 0.32
CA ASP A 20 -30.34 6.13 1.48
C ASP A 20 -29.82 7.14 2.54
N PRO A 21 -30.65 8.11 3.00
CA PRO A 21 -30.24 9.10 3.99
C PRO A 21 -29.68 8.48 5.29
N LYS A 22 -30.15 7.30 5.69
CA LYS A 22 -29.62 6.58 6.87
C LYS A 22 -28.16 6.18 6.68
N ILE A 23 -27.77 5.81 5.47
CA ILE A 23 -26.39 5.44 5.19
C ILE A 23 -25.49 6.68 5.28
N LEU A 24 -25.92 7.79 4.68
CA LEU A 24 -25.16 9.04 4.76
C LEU A 24 -25.02 9.54 6.21
N GLN A 25 -26.08 9.44 7.00
CA GLN A 25 -26.06 9.79 8.43
C GLN A 25 -25.13 8.87 9.24
N LEU A 26 -25.12 7.56 8.97
CA LEU A 26 -24.21 6.63 9.63
C LEU A 26 -22.75 7.04 9.36
N LEU A 27 -22.41 7.24 8.09
CA LEU A 27 -21.05 7.57 7.68
C LEU A 27 -20.62 8.93 8.25
N GLU A 28 -21.52 9.92 8.28
CA GLU A 28 -21.24 11.20 8.93
C GLU A 28 -21.01 11.07 10.44
N LYS A 29 -21.85 10.31 11.15
CA LYS A 29 -21.67 10.01 12.58
C LYS A 29 -20.36 9.27 12.85
N ASP A 30 -19.95 8.42 11.92
CA ASP A 30 -18.69 7.68 11.95
C ASP A 30 -17.50 8.51 11.47
N GLY A 31 -17.68 9.82 11.24
CA GLY A 31 -16.61 10.76 10.92
C GLY A 31 -16.11 10.70 9.47
N VAL A 32 -16.84 10.04 8.56
CA VAL A 32 -16.48 9.99 7.15
C VAL A 32 -16.65 11.35 6.50
N THR A 33 -15.63 11.76 5.75
CA THR A 33 -15.69 12.99 4.94
C THR A 33 -15.39 12.71 3.48
N VAL A 34 -15.96 13.52 2.59
CA VAL A 34 -15.76 13.40 1.13
C VAL A 34 -15.12 14.67 0.61
N SER A 35 -13.93 14.58 0.03
CA SER A 35 -13.21 15.72 -0.55
C SER A 35 -13.03 15.57 -2.04
N VAL A 36 -13.14 16.70 -2.74
CA VAL A 36 -12.88 16.77 -4.18
C VAL A 36 -11.46 17.27 -4.42
N VAL A 37 -10.69 16.50 -5.17
CA VAL A 37 -9.32 16.81 -5.52
C VAL A 37 -9.26 17.37 -6.93
N ARG A 38 -8.79 18.61 -7.06
CA ARG A 38 -8.54 19.26 -8.35
C ARG A 38 -7.07 19.13 -8.73
N PRO A 39 -6.73 19.06 -10.03
CA PRO A 39 -5.33 19.02 -10.45
C PRO A 39 -4.54 20.25 -9.98
N GLY A 40 -3.26 20.06 -9.67
CA GLY A 40 -2.35 21.11 -9.20
C GLY A 40 -2.41 21.40 -7.70
N GLN A 41 -3.30 20.73 -6.95
CA GLN A 41 -3.36 20.82 -5.49
C GLN A 41 -2.25 19.98 -4.84
N SER A 42 -1.79 20.34 -3.65
CA SER A 42 -0.90 19.44 -2.89
C SER A 42 -1.69 18.19 -2.47
N PHE A 43 -1.19 17.00 -2.81
CA PHE A 43 -1.86 15.77 -2.41
C PHE A 43 -1.70 15.51 -0.91
N THR A 44 -0.54 15.81 -0.33
CA THR A 44 -0.31 15.65 1.11
C THR A 44 -1.22 16.57 1.94
N ALA A 45 -1.58 17.75 1.42
CA ALA A 45 -2.51 18.66 2.07
C ALA A 45 -3.95 18.12 2.19
N THR A 46 -4.30 17.04 1.49
CA THR A 46 -5.58 16.34 1.69
C THR A 46 -5.63 15.64 3.06
N GLY A 47 -4.47 15.37 3.66
CA GLY A 47 -4.33 14.73 4.97
C GLY A 47 -4.89 13.32 5.01
N VAL A 48 -4.78 12.57 3.90
CA VAL A 48 -5.18 11.15 3.82
C VAL A 48 -4.03 10.20 4.08
N LEU A 49 -2.79 10.63 3.83
CA LEU A 49 -1.59 9.84 4.10
C LEU A 49 -1.04 10.20 5.48
N PRO A 50 -0.89 9.24 6.40
CA PRO A 50 -0.26 9.49 7.69
C PRO A 50 1.22 9.78 7.50
N ALA A 51 1.64 11.00 7.83
CA ALA A 51 3.05 11.33 7.90
C ALA A 51 3.68 10.64 9.12
N ARG A 52 4.89 10.08 8.95
CA ARG A 52 5.69 9.53 10.03
C ARG A 52 6.88 10.43 10.35
N SER A 53 7.17 10.61 11.62
CA SER A 53 8.39 11.29 12.05
C SER A 53 9.58 10.33 12.05
N LEU A 54 10.80 10.85 12.00
CA LEU A 54 11.99 10.03 12.24
C LEU A 54 11.98 9.44 13.66
N ALA A 55 11.45 10.18 14.63
CA ALA A 55 11.33 9.72 16.02
C ALA A 55 10.41 8.49 16.14
N ASP A 56 9.40 8.36 15.27
CA ASP A 56 8.51 7.18 15.25
C ASP A 56 9.28 5.91 14.85
N TYR A 57 10.23 6.01 13.92
CA TYR A 57 11.10 4.88 13.57
C TYR A 57 12.12 4.60 14.67
N GLN A 58 12.65 5.65 15.31
CA GLN A 58 13.63 5.50 16.38
C GLN A 58 13.02 4.84 17.63
N SER A 59 11.79 5.19 17.99
CA SER A 59 11.08 4.57 19.13
C SER A 59 10.77 3.08 18.88
N GLU A 60 10.56 2.69 17.62
CA GLU A 60 10.28 1.32 17.20
C GLU A 60 11.54 0.52 16.81
N MET A 61 12.73 1.10 16.95
CA MET A 61 13.99 0.48 16.52
C MET A 61 14.23 -0.89 17.17
N GLY A 62 13.92 -1.03 18.46
CA GLY A 62 14.03 -2.31 19.16
C GLY A 62 13.17 -3.41 18.56
N LYS A 63 11.93 -3.09 18.11
CA LYS A 63 11.06 -4.05 17.44
C LYS A 63 11.58 -4.40 16.06
N MET A 64 12.03 -3.41 15.29
CA MET A 64 12.62 -3.64 13.97
C MET A 64 13.87 -4.54 14.04
N GLN A 65 14.75 -4.32 15.02
CA GLN A 65 15.92 -5.17 15.27
C GLN A 65 15.51 -6.60 15.69
N ALA A 66 14.45 -6.75 16.49
CA ALA A 66 13.92 -8.05 16.86
C ALA A 66 13.33 -8.80 15.65
N THR A 67 12.62 -8.10 14.74
CA THR A 67 12.14 -8.66 13.47
C THR A 67 13.31 -9.13 12.61
N ALA A 68 14.34 -8.31 12.48
CA ALA A 68 15.59 -8.64 11.80
C ALA A 68 16.21 -9.96 12.30
N LYS A 69 16.36 -10.11 13.62
CA LYS A 69 16.90 -11.34 14.24
C LYS A 69 15.97 -12.54 14.04
N ARG A 70 14.65 -12.34 14.10
CA ARG A 70 13.67 -13.41 13.88
C ARG A 70 13.75 -13.95 12.46
N VAL A 71 13.79 -13.05 11.46
CA VAL A 71 13.95 -13.42 10.06
C VAL A 71 15.25 -14.20 9.86
N GLU A 72 16.38 -13.70 10.39
CA GLU A 72 17.67 -14.41 10.32
C GLU A 72 17.58 -15.82 10.90
N ALA A 73 17.00 -15.99 12.09
CA ALA A 73 16.87 -17.30 12.73
C ALA A 73 16.00 -18.25 11.90
N ALA A 74 14.89 -17.75 11.33
CA ALA A 74 13.97 -18.54 10.52
C ALA A 74 14.57 -18.95 9.16
N THR A 75 15.39 -18.11 8.54
CA THR A 75 15.96 -18.36 7.21
C THR A 75 17.30 -19.09 7.23
N ALA A 76 18.03 -19.06 8.35
CA ALA A 76 19.38 -19.63 8.46
C ALA A 76 19.50 -21.12 8.03
N PRO A 77 18.55 -22.03 8.33
CA PRO A 77 18.62 -23.41 7.86
C PRO A 77 18.62 -23.51 6.33
N TYR A 78 17.80 -22.71 5.66
CA TYR A 78 17.69 -22.69 4.21
C TYR A 78 18.93 -22.08 3.55
N ALA A 79 19.49 -21.00 4.11
CA ALA A 79 20.72 -20.40 3.60
C ALA A 79 21.88 -21.42 3.56
N ARG A 80 22.05 -22.22 4.62
CA ARG A 80 23.05 -23.31 4.65
C ARG A 80 22.77 -24.39 3.60
N GLY A 81 21.50 -24.77 3.42
CA GLY A 81 21.10 -25.76 2.41
C GLY A 81 21.35 -25.28 0.97
N ILE A 82 21.00 -24.02 0.67
CA ILE A 82 21.21 -23.38 -0.64
C ILE A 82 22.71 -23.35 -0.96
N ALA A 83 23.56 -22.88 -0.04
CA ALA A 83 25.00 -22.81 -0.26
C ALA A 83 25.61 -24.18 -0.57
N ARG A 84 25.20 -25.23 0.16
CA ARG A 84 25.66 -26.61 -0.10
C ARG A 84 25.24 -27.14 -1.47
N LEU A 85 23.98 -26.90 -1.87
CA LEU A 85 23.49 -27.34 -3.18
C LEU A 85 24.24 -26.63 -4.31
N GLN A 86 24.44 -25.31 -4.19
CA GLN A 86 25.15 -24.53 -5.20
C GLN A 86 26.62 -24.95 -5.35
N GLN A 87 27.30 -25.26 -4.25
CA GLN A 87 28.68 -25.79 -4.27
C GLN A 87 28.78 -27.14 -5.00
N ASN A 88 27.72 -27.95 -4.94
CA ASN A 88 27.66 -29.28 -5.57
C ASN A 88 27.01 -29.27 -6.96
N GLY A 89 26.74 -28.09 -7.54
CA GLY A 89 26.08 -27.96 -8.85
C GLY A 89 24.60 -28.35 -8.88
N GLY A 90 23.95 -28.46 -7.72
CA GLY A 90 22.54 -28.85 -7.59
C GLY A 90 21.57 -27.67 -7.71
N ASP A 91 20.31 -27.97 -8.06
CA ASP A 91 19.22 -26.98 -8.12
C ASP A 91 18.76 -26.59 -6.70
N SER A 92 18.85 -25.30 -6.38
CA SER A 92 18.42 -24.74 -5.09
C SER A 92 17.05 -24.03 -5.14
N SER A 93 16.35 -24.09 -6.27
CA SER A 93 15.13 -23.33 -6.53
C SER A 93 14.03 -23.58 -5.49
N GLN A 94 13.86 -24.83 -5.05
CA GLN A 94 12.87 -25.17 -4.02
C GLN A 94 13.24 -24.56 -2.67
N LEU A 95 14.47 -24.74 -2.18
CA LEU A 95 14.92 -24.15 -0.92
C LEU A 95 14.87 -22.61 -0.95
N GLN A 96 15.11 -21.99 -2.11
CA GLN A 96 14.94 -20.54 -2.26
C GLN A 96 13.49 -20.10 -2.13
N ARG A 97 12.53 -20.91 -2.60
CA ARG A 97 11.09 -20.65 -2.40
C ARG A 97 10.70 -20.81 -0.93
N GLU A 98 11.12 -21.91 -0.30
CA GLU A 98 10.83 -22.17 1.12
C GLU A 98 11.45 -21.12 2.04
N ARG A 99 12.70 -20.69 1.77
CA ARG A 99 13.33 -19.56 2.48
C ARG A 99 12.50 -18.28 2.39
N ARG A 100 11.93 -17.99 1.21
CA ARG A 100 11.09 -16.80 1.01
C ARG A 100 9.81 -16.88 1.84
N MET A 101 9.19 -18.05 1.92
CA MET A 101 8.00 -18.27 2.74
C MET A 101 8.31 -18.12 4.23
N ALA A 102 9.38 -18.75 4.72
CA ALA A 102 9.81 -18.63 6.11
C ALA A 102 10.10 -17.17 6.51
N LEU A 103 10.69 -16.40 5.59
CA LEU A 103 10.92 -14.97 5.77
C LEU A 103 9.60 -14.18 5.85
N LEU A 104 8.63 -14.45 4.98
CA LEU A 104 7.30 -13.81 5.00
C LEU A 104 6.54 -14.14 6.29
N ASP A 105 6.51 -15.40 6.69
CA ASP A 105 5.82 -15.89 7.90
C ASP A 105 6.41 -15.31 9.19
N SER A 106 7.67 -14.85 9.13
CA SER A 106 8.37 -14.24 10.26
C SER A 106 8.06 -12.75 10.44
N LEU A 107 7.43 -12.10 9.47
CA LEU A 107 7.14 -10.66 9.53
C LEU A 107 5.86 -10.39 10.33
N PRO A 108 5.91 -9.53 11.37
CA PRO A 108 4.71 -8.95 11.96
C PRO A 108 3.88 -8.19 10.92
N GLN A 109 2.55 -8.21 11.06
CA GLN A 109 1.64 -7.49 10.15
C GLN A 109 1.87 -5.98 10.14
N ASP A 110 2.37 -5.41 11.24
CA ASP A 110 2.65 -3.99 11.46
C ASP A 110 4.16 -3.67 11.43
N SER A 111 4.97 -4.54 10.83
CA SER A 111 6.42 -4.39 10.83
C SER A 111 6.88 -3.15 10.07
N LEU A 112 7.63 -2.28 10.75
CA LEU A 112 8.33 -1.14 10.14
C LEU A 112 9.67 -1.52 9.49
N ALA A 113 10.06 -2.79 9.60
CA ALA A 113 11.21 -3.35 8.90
C ALA A 113 10.73 -4.41 7.92
N VAL A 114 10.95 -4.17 6.63
CA VAL A 114 10.45 -5.01 5.55
C VAL A 114 11.59 -5.51 4.67
N PRO A 115 11.48 -6.69 4.05
CA PRO A 115 12.53 -7.19 3.17
C PRO A 115 12.54 -6.43 1.85
N TYR A 116 13.73 -6.01 1.40
CA TYR A 116 13.87 -5.21 0.18
C TYR A 116 13.45 -5.94 -1.11
N SER A 117 13.56 -7.27 -1.12
CA SER A 117 13.42 -8.12 -2.32
C SER A 117 12.08 -8.84 -2.47
N ILE A 118 11.10 -8.56 -1.59
CA ILE A 118 9.76 -9.12 -1.78
C ILE A 118 9.01 -8.23 -2.78
N PRO A 119 8.11 -8.82 -3.60
CA PRO A 119 7.06 -8.08 -4.30
C PRO A 119 6.26 -7.09 -3.43
N SER A 120 6.50 -6.94 -2.13
CA SER A 120 5.98 -5.84 -1.34
C SER A 120 6.45 -4.50 -1.89
N LEU A 121 7.70 -4.35 -2.33
CA LEU A 121 8.16 -3.13 -3.00
C LEU A 121 7.75 -3.04 -4.49
N ALA A 122 7.44 -4.15 -5.16
CA ALA A 122 7.15 -4.18 -6.60
C ALA A 122 5.65 -4.37 -6.94
N GLY A 123 4.85 -4.80 -5.97
CA GLY A 123 3.44 -5.20 -6.10
C GLY A 123 2.49 -4.41 -5.21
N LEU A 124 2.97 -3.78 -4.12
CA LEU A 124 2.23 -2.69 -3.44
C LEU A 124 2.34 -1.37 -4.20
N ILE A 125 3.18 -1.33 -5.24
CA ILE A 125 3.39 -0.17 -6.09
C ILE A 125 2.73 -0.39 -7.45
N ARG A 126 1.40 -0.28 -7.48
CA ARG A 126 0.66 -0.13 -8.73
C ARG A 126 0.66 1.35 -9.11
N ASP A 127 1.70 1.82 -9.79
CA ASP A 127 1.48 2.77 -10.89
C ASP A 127 2.60 2.80 -11.94
N SER A 128 2.13 3.08 -13.15
CA SER A 128 2.77 3.33 -14.43
C SER A 128 4.00 4.25 -14.38
N ASP A 129 4.97 3.88 -15.22
CA ASP A 129 6.15 4.61 -15.71
C ASP A 129 7.24 5.10 -14.75
N GLY A 130 6.99 5.25 -13.45
CA GLY A 130 8.05 5.63 -12.48
C GLY A 130 8.73 4.46 -11.77
N LEU A 131 7.94 3.51 -11.25
CA LEU A 131 8.38 2.51 -10.27
C LEU A 131 8.67 1.12 -10.88
N HIS A 132 8.28 0.93 -12.14
CA HIS A 132 8.82 -0.15 -12.97
C HIS A 132 10.37 -0.10 -13.00
N LYS A 133 10.95 1.09 -12.86
CA LYS A 133 12.40 1.29 -12.71
C LYS A 133 12.94 0.79 -11.36
N LEU A 134 12.22 0.92 -10.24
CA LEU A 134 12.66 0.39 -8.94
C LEU A 134 12.72 -1.14 -8.92
N ALA A 135 11.68 -1.79 -9.44
CA ALA A 135 11.62 -3.25 -9.60
C ALA A 135 12.61 -3.76 -10.66
N GLN A 136 12.82 -3.04 -11.77
CA GLN A 136 13.88 -3.33 -12.73
C GLN A 136 15.29 -3.17 -12.12
N LEU A 137 15.49 -2.17 -11.27
CA LEU A 137 16.76 -1.91 -10.59
C LEU A 137 17.04 -2.91 -9.45
N GLN A 138 16.05 -3.64 -8.92
CA GLN A 138 16.26 -4.70 -7.91
C GLN A 138 17.20 -5.83 -8.39
N LYS A 139 17.48 -5.90 -9.71
CA LYS A 139 18.41 -6.88 -10.30
C LYS A 139 19.89 -6.51 -10.15
N LEU A 140 20.21 -5.29 -9.68
CA LEU A 140 21.59 -4.85 -9.44
C LEU A 140 21.86 -4.80 -7.93
N PRO A 141 23.03 -5.27 -7.46
CA PRO A 141 23.48 -5.00 -6.10
C PRO A 141 23.47 -3.49 -5.81
N LYS A 142 22.95 -3.09 -4.64
CA LYS A 142 22.77 -1.66 -4.27
C LYS A 142 23.40 -1.37 -2.93
N GLY A 143 24.09 -0.24 -2.83
CA GLY A 143 24.43 0.33 -1.54
C GLY A 143 23.26 1.10 -0.92
N THR A 144 23.37 1.41 0.38
CA THR A 144 22.34 2.10 1.15
C THR A 144 21.98 3.48 0.60
N THR A 145 22.94 4.18 -0.01
CA THR A 145 22.72 5.48 -0.66
C THR A 145 21.76 5.35 -1.84
N LEU A 146 22.00 4.39 -2.73
CA LEU A 146 21.11 4.13 -3.86
C LEU A 146 19.73 3.64 -3.39
N MET A 147 19.67 2.82 -2.33
CA MET A 147 18.38 2.41 -1.75
C MET A 147 17.57 3.60 -1.25
N ALA A 148 18.21 4.55 -0.54
CA ALA A 148 17.54 5.76 -0.06
C ALA A 148 16.99 6.60 -1.23
N GLN A 149 17.78 6.80 -2.28
CA GLN A 149 17.36 7.55 -3.47
C GLN A 149 16.15 6.90 -4.16
N LEU A 150 16.13 5.57 -4.23
CA LEU A 150 15.04 4.83 -4.85
C LEU A 150 13.72 4.96 -4.07
N VAL A 151 13.77 5.14 -2.76
CA VAL A 151 12.57 5.44 -1.95
C VAL A 151 12.26 6.94 -1.87
N GLY A 152 12.90 7.75 -2.73
CA GLY A 152 12.57 9.17 -2.91
C GLY A 152 13.42 10.15 -2.11
N ALA A 153 14.48 9.72 -1.40
CA ALA A 153 15.37 10.64 -0.69
C ALA A 153 16.13 11.53 -1.70
N LYS A 154 15.98 12.85 -1.59
CA LYS A 154 16.58 13.85 -2.49
C LYS A 154 17.71 14.67 -1.84
N THR A 155 17.75 14.75 -0.51
CA THR A 155 18.74 15.55 0.22
C THR A 155 19.78 14.67 0.94
N PRO A 156 21.00 15.19 1.22
CA PRO A 156 21.99 14.48 2.01
C PRO A 156 21.46 14.03 3.38
N THR A 157 20.65 14.87 4.04
CA THR A 157 20.02 14.55 5.32
C THR A 157 19.09 13.34 5.20
N GLN A 158 18.24 13.27 4.17
CA GLN A 158 17.32 12.15 3.98
C GLN A 158 18.05 10.85 3.66
N ILE A 159 19.11 10.93 2.85
CA ILE A 159 19.96 9.79 2.53
C ILE A 159 20.62 9.26 3.81
N GLN A 160 21.12 10.15 4.66
CA GLN A 160 21.72 9.80 5.94
C GLN A 160 20.70 9.18 6.89
N GLU A 161 19.51 9.76 7.03
CA GLU A 161 18.42 9.22 7.85
C GLU A 161 18.08 7.78 7.46
N TYR A 162 17.78 7.56 6.17
CA TYR A 162 17.43 6.22 5.68
C TYR A 162 18.58 5.23 5.87
N THR A 163 19.81 5.65 5.57
CA THR A 163 21.01 4.80 5.74
C THR A 163 21.20 4.40 7.20
N GLN A 164 21.08 5.35 8.14
CA GLN A 164 21.20 5.08 9.57
C GLN A 164 20.13 4.12 10.08
N LEU A 165 18.89 4.21 9.55
CA LEU A 165 17.84 3.24 9.86
C LEU A 165 18.21 1.85 9.35
N VAL A 166 18.66 1.71 8.11
CA VAL A 166 19.11 0.41 7.56
C VAL A 166 20.26 -0.17 8.39
N GLU A 167 21.24 0.65 8.77
CA GLU A 167 22.35 0.23 9.61
C GLU A 167 21.88 -0.24 10.99
N SER A 168 21.00 0.53 11.63
CA SER A 168 20.49 0.23 12.97
C SER A 168 19.61 -1.02 12.99
N ILE A 169 18.82 -1.27 11.94
CA ILE A 169 17.95 -2.44 11.84
C ILE A 169 18.78 -3.72 11.70
N ASN A 170 19.86 -3.70 10.91
CA ASN A 170 20.55 -4.92 10.49
C ASN A 170 21.83 -5.22 11.27
N GLY A 171 22.50 -4.21 11.81
CA GLY A 171 23.75 -4.36 12.57
C GLY A 171 24.79 -5.21 11.83
N THR A 172 25.30 -6.24 12.50
CA THR A 172 26.38 -7.13 12.01
C THR A 172 26.07 -7.80 10.66
N ARG A 173 24.80 -8.05 10.33
CA ARG A 173 24.43 -8.66 9.03
C ARG A 173 24.77 -7.75 7.86
N LEU A 174 24.56 -6.44 8.02
CA LEU A 174 24.91 -5.46 7.01
C LEU A 174 26.43 -5.34 6.85
N GLU A 175 27.16 -5.41 7.96
CA GLU A 175 28.62 -5.44 7.95
C GLU A 175 29.16 -6.68 7.23
N GLN A 176 28.62 -7.87 7.50
CA GLN A 176 28.98 -9.10 6.79
C GLN A 176 28.69 -8.99 5.29
N ALA A 177 27.55 -8.43 4.90
CA ALA A 177 27.22 -8.18 3.50
C ALA A 177 28.22 -7.22 2.83
N ARG A 178 28.64 -6.16 3.53
CA ARG A 178 29.67 -5.22 3.05
C ARG A 178 31.03 -5.91 2.90
N GLN A 179 31.45 -6.71 3.88
CA GLN A 179 32.73 -7.42 3.84
C GLN A 179 32.78 -8.43 2.68
N ALA A 180 31.68 -9.15 2.44
CA ALA A 180 31.58 -10.06 1.30
C ALA A 180 31.69 -9.33 -0.05
N ALA A 181 31.08 -8.15 -0.18
CA ALA A 181 31.24 -7.33 -1.38
C ALA A 181 32.69 -6.84 -1.54
N LEU A 182 33.31 -6.36 -0.45
CA LEU A 182 34.70 -5.87 -0.44
C LEU A 182 35.72 -6.96 -0.77
N ALA A 183 35.48 -8.21 -0.37
CA ALA A 183 36.35 -9.35 -0.66
C ALA A 183 36.50 -9.64 -2.15
N THR A 184 35.52 -9.22 -2.97
CA THR A 184 35.53 -9.37 -4.43
C THR A 184 35.81 -8.07 -5.19
N ALA A 185 36.08 -6.98 -4.47
CA ALA A 185 36.22 -5.66 -5.05
C ALA A 185 37.61 -5.44 -5.66
N THR A 186 37.67 -4.77 -6.81
CA THR A 186 38.92 -4.28 -7.38
C THR A 186 39.51 -3.15 -6.52
N PRO A 187 40.82 -2.88 -6.59
CA PRO A 187 41.43 -1.76 -5.85
C PRO A 187 40.78 -0.40 -6.13
N ALA A 188 40.35 -0.16 -7.38
CA ALA A 188 39.62 1.06 -7.75
C ALA A 188 38.25 1.16 -7.08
N GLN A 189 37.52 0.05 -6.98
CA GLN A 189 36.24 -0.01 -6.27
C GLN A 189 36.44 0.20 -4.76
N GLN A 190 37.45 -0.43 -4.16
CA GLN A 190 37.77 -0.24 -2.73
C GLN A 190 38.10 1.22 -2.41
N ALA A 191 38.89 1.89 -3.26
CA ALA A 191 39.23 3.31 -3.10
C ALA A 191 38.02 4.25 -3.30
N ALA A 192 37.06 3.87 -4.14
CA ALA A 192 35.82 4.62 -4.31
C ALA A 192 34.88 4.43 -3.10
N TRP A 193 34.71 3.18 -2.66
CA TRP A 193 33.79 2.81 -1.58
C TRP A 193 34.29 3.19 -0.18
N SER A 194 35.60 3.35 0.03
CA SER A 194 36.14 3.86 1.30
C SER A 194 35.71 5.30 1.59
N LYS A 195 35.36 6.07 0.55
CA LYS A 195 34.88 7.46 0.67
C LYS A 195 33.38 7.54 0.97
N ASP A 196 32.61 6.58 0.49
CA ASP A 196 31.16 6.46 0.73
C ASP A 196 30.80 4.97 0.85
N PRO A 197 30.81 4.40 2.07
CA PRO A 197 30.42 3.01 2.32
C PRO A 197 28.98 2.72 1.91
N GLY A 198 28.14 3.74 1.77
CA GLY A 198 26.78 3.64 1.28
C GLY A 198 26.68 3.32 -0.22
N GLN A 199 27.80 3.32 -0.96
CA GLN A 199 27.87 2.84 -2.35
C GLN A 199 28.20 1.35 -2.47
N ILE A 200 28.60 0.69 -1.37
CA ILE A 200 29.00 -0.72 -1.42
C ILE A 200 27.79 -1.56 -1.84
N PRO A 201 27.87 -2.31 -2.96
CA PRO A 201 26.78 -3.16 -3.42
C PRO A 201 26.49 -4.27 -2.41
N LEU A 202 25.26 -4.34 -1.90
CA LEU A 202 24.85 -5.33 -0.92
C LEU A 202 24.06 -6.47 -1.58
N ASP A 203 24.37 -7.72 -1.22
CA ASP A 203 23.51 -8.86 -1.50
C ASP A 203 22.36 -8.92 -0.48
N LEU A 204 21.34 -8.10 -0.71
CA LEU A 204 20.21 -7.95 0.21
C LEU A 204 19.44 -9.27 0.41
N LYS A 205 19.38 -10.11 -0.64
CA LYS A 205 18.69 -11.41 -0.61
C LYS A 205 19.55 -12.47 0.07
N GLY A 206 20.86 -12.50 -0.19
CA GLY A 206 21.78 -13.44 0.44
C GLY A 206 21.83 -13.28 1.95
N TYR A 207 21.82 -12.03 2.43
CA TYR A 207 21.96 -11.70 3.85
C TYR A 207 20.64 -11.36 4.58
N ASP A 208 19.48 -11.53 3.91
CA ASP A 208 18.16 -11.18 4.45
C ASP A 208 18.11 -9.78 5.08
N ILE A 209 18.68 -8.80 4.36
CA ILE A 209 18.74 -7.41 4.80
C ILE A 209 17.32 -6.83 4.77
N LEU A 210 16.89 -6.31 5.91
CA LEU A 210 15.64 -5.57 6.04
C LEU A 210 15.88 -4.09 5.79
N VAL A 211 14.88 -3.40 5.28
CA VAL A 211 14.88 -1.94 5.10
C VAL A 211 13.72 -1.33 5.89
N PRO A 212 13.80 -0.05 6.31
CA PRO A 212 12.65 0.59 6.91
C PRO A 212 11.50 0.67 5.89
N ASP A 213 10.27 0.46 6.34
CA ASP A 213 9.04 0.72 5.56
C ASP A 213 8.81 2.23 5.44
N LEU A 214 9.71 2.90 4.72
CA LEU A 214 9.84 4.34 4.65
C LEU A 214 10.09 4.77 3.20
N ALA A 215 9.30 5.74 2.76
CA ALA A 215 9.51 6.50 1.54
C ALA A 215 9.37 8.01 1.80
N TYR A 216 9.99 8.79 0.90
CA TYR A 216 9.93 10.24 0.88
C TYR A 216 9.13 10.67 -0.35
N VAL A 217 8.01 11.35 -0.14
CA VAL A 217 7.16 11.88 -1.20
C VAL A 217 7.12 13.40 -1.14
N ALA A 218 7.02 14.06 -2.30
CA ALA A 218 6.99 15.51 -2.36
C ALA A 218 5.69 16.06 -1.76
N ASP A 219 5.77 17.18 -1.04
CA ASP A 219 4.61 17.74 -0.31
C ASP A 219 3.81 18.79 -1.09
N GLY A 220 4.17 19.05 -2.35
CA GLY A 220 3.53 20.10 -3.15
C GLY A 220 3.95 21.52 -2.79
N SER A 221 4.85 21.74 -1.83
CA SER A 221 5.37 23.04 -1.41
C SER A 221 6.89 23.19 -1.59
N GLY A 222 7.52 22.21 -2.25
CA GLY A 222 8.97 22.15 -2.44
C GLY A 222 9.70 21.34 -1.37
N GLY A 223 8.98 20.84 -0.35
CA GLY A 223 9.48 19.92 0.65
C GLY A 223 9.10 18.47 0.35
N SER A 224 9.20 17.64 1.39
CA SER A 224 8.83 16.22 1.33
C SER A 224 8.35 15.72 2.68
N VAL A 225 7.44 14.75 2.66
CA VAL A 225 6.96 14.04 3.84
C VAL A 225 7.43 12.59 3.82
N ARG A 226 7.55 12.00 5.01
CA ARG A 226 7.88 10.59 5.20
C ARG A 226 6.59 9.80 5.34
N VAL A 227 6.44 8.76 4.54
CA VAL A 227 5.26 7.88 4.53
C VAL A 227 5.74 6.42 4.45
N ASN A 228 4.84 5.46 4.64
CA ASN A 228 5.17 4.06 4.36
C ASN A 228 5.19 3.80 2.84
N LEU A 229 5.67 2.62 2.44
CA LEU A 229 5.82 2.29 1.01
C LEU A 229 4.49 2.18 0.26
N LEU A 230 3.42 1.72 0.93
CA LEU A 230 2.08 1.63 0.35
C LEU A 230 1.51 3.03 0.07
N ASP A 231 1.60 3.92 1.05
CA ASP A 231 1.18 5.32 0.95
C ASP A 231 1.97 6.07 -0.13
N ALA A 232 3.24 5.73 -0.33
CA ALA A 232 4.02 6.28 -1.43
C ALA A 232 3.52 5.82 -2.80
N SER A 233 3.02 4.58 -2.93
CA SER A 233 2.34 4.15 -4.16
C SER A 233 1.06 4.94 -4.39
N ILE A 234 0.24 5.12 -3.35
CA ILE A 234 -1.00 5.87 -3.47
C ILE A 234 -0.68 7.33 -3.85
N HIS A 235 0.34 7.93 -3.23
CA HIS A 235 0.82 9.24 -3.62
C HIS A 235 1.23 9.28 -5.09
N GLY A 236 2.00 8.30 -5.58
CA GLY A 236 2.41 8.20 -6.97
C GLY A 236 1.25 8.09 -7.95
N ALA A 237 0.14 7.46 -7.51
CA ALA A 237 -1.08 7.39 -8.32
C ALA A 237 -1.81 8.73 -8.44
N TRP A 238 -1.81 9.52 -7.37
CA TRP A 238 -2.58 10.75 -7.30
C TRP A 238 -1.79 12.00 -7.70
N ALA A 239 -0.45 11.99 -7.63
CA ALA A 239 0.38 13.18 -7.72
C ALA A 239 1.64 13.02 -8.59
N ASP A 240 2.09 14.14 -9.16
CA ASP A 240 3.32 14.26 -9.94
C ASP A 240 4.58 14.25 -9.05
N GLY A 241 5.76 14.35 -9.69
CA GLY A 241 7.05 14.37 -9.01
C GLY A 241 7.28 15.57 -8.06
N ASN A 242 6.40 16.57 -8.11
CA ASN A 242 6.39 17.74 -7.23
C ASN A 242 5.35 17.61 -6.10
N GLY A 243 4.57 16.52 -6.04
CA GLY A 243 3.53 16.32 -5.04
C GLY A 243 2.22 17.02 -5.38
N LYS A 244 2.04 17.43 -6.65
CA LYS A 244 0.83 18.07 -7.12
C LYS A 244 -0.09 17.06 -7.80
N THR A 245 -1.37 17.13 -7.48
CA THR A 245 -2.38 16.21 -7.99
C THR A 245 -2.50 16.28 -9.51
N VAL A 246 -2.64 15.13 -10.17
CA VAL A 246 -2.70 15.04 -11.64
C VAL A 246 -4.14 14.99 -12.17
N SER A 247 -4.34 15.39 -13.42
CA SER A 247 -5.66 15.38 -14.08
C SER A 247 -6.13 14.00 -14.51
N ASN A 248 -5.20 13.12 -14.87
CA ASN A 248 -5.45 11.74 -15.29
C ASN A 248 -4.72 10.81 -14.32
N SER A 249 -5.27 10.63 -13.12
CA SER A 249 -4.75 9.61 -12.21
C SER A 249 -5.16 8.24 -12.71
N SER A 250 -4.35 7.24 -12.40
CA SER A 250 -4.72 5.82 -12.50
C SER A 250 -5.89 5.44 -11.58
N ILE A 251 -6.19 6.27 -10.57
CA ILE A 251 -7.23 6.09 -9.57
C ILE A 251 -8.24 7.26 -9.63
N ASN A 252 -9.51 6.94 -9.86
CA ASN A 252 -10.57 7.95 -10.02
C ASN A 252 -11.12 8.47 -8.67
N GLY A 253 -11.08 7.63 -7.65
CA GLY A 253 -11.53 7.88 -6.28
C GLY A 253 -10.91 6.85 -5.34
N GLN A 254 -10.87 7.15 -4.05
CA GLN A 254 -10.39 6.21 -3.04
C GLN A 254 -10.94 6.54 -1.66
N TYR A 255 -11.45 5.52 -0.97
CA TYR A 255 -11.67 5.54 0.47
C TYR A 255 -10.41 5.17 1.26
N PHE A 256 -10.07 6.01 2.24
CA PHE A 256 -8.94 5.85 3.15
C PHE A 256 -9.47 5.52 4.55
N SER A 257 -9.51 4.24 4.91
CA SER A 257 -10.09 3.77 6.18
C SER A 257 -9.46 4.39 7.43
N GLN A 258 -8.14 4.59 7.44
CA GLN A 258 -7.43 5.17 8.57
C GLN A 258 -7.84 6.62 8.88
N SER A 259 -8.05 7.43 7.85
CA SER A 259 -8.48 8.83 7.98
C SER A 259 -9.99 9.01 7.84
N ARG A 260 -10.71 7.94 7.45
CA ARG A 260 -12.13 7.93 7.09
C ARG A 260 -12.45 8.99 6.04
N LYS A 261 -11.58 9.15 5.05
CA LYS A 261 -11.75 10.14 3.98
C LYS A 261 -12.00 9.46 2.66
N ILE A 262 -12.93 9.98 1.88
CA ILE A 262 -13.10 9.67 0.47
C ILE A 262 -12.50 10.82 -0.33
N LEU A 263 -11.57 10.52 -1.22
CA LEU A 263 -11.11 11.46 -2.23
C LEU A 263 -11.75 11.11 -3.58
N VAL A 264 -12.21 12.13 -4.31
CA VAL A 264 -12.74 11.98 -5.66
C VAL A 264 -12.07 13.01 -6.57
N GLN A 265 -11.59 12.57 -7.73
CA GLN A 265 -11.08 13.51 -8.74
C GLN A 265 -12.18 14.46 -9.23
N SER A 266 -11.85 15.73 -9.43
CA SER A 266 -12.83 16.73 -9.88
C SER A 266 -13.46 16.40 -11.23
N SER A 267 -12.73 15.71 -12.11
CA SER A 267 -13.21 15.20 -13.41
C SER A 267 -14.20 14.04 -13.28
N ARG A 268 -14.29 13.42 -12.09
CA ARG A 268 -15.09 12.21 -11.80
C ARG A 268 -16.26 12.45 -10.85
N ILE A 269 -16.52 13.70 -10.45
CA ILE A 269 -17.67 14.01 -9.57
C ILE A 269 -19.02 13.58 -10.20
N GLY A 270 -19.12 13.65 -11.53
CA GLY A 270 -20.33 13.26 -12.27
C GLY A 270 -20.50 11.76 -12.49
N THR A 271 -19.53 10.94 -12.11
CA THR A 271 -19.56 9.48 -12.31
C THR A 271 -19.98 8.75 -11.01
N PRO A 272 -20.30 7.45 -11.08
CA PRO A 272 -20.62 6.65 -9.89
C PRO A 272 -19.47 6.51 -8.88
N THR A 273 -18.26 7.00 -9.19
CA THR A 273 -17.04 6.85 -8.38
C THR A 273 -17.26 7.23 -6.92
N SER A 274 -17.89 8.37 -6.65
CA SER A 274 -18.12 8.80 -5.26
C SER A 274 -19.08 7.88 -4.47
N VAL A 275 -19.99 7.19 -5.15
CA VAL A 275 -20.93 6.21 -4.54
C VAL A 275 -20.25 4.85 -4.36
N HIS A 276 -19.39 4.47 -5.31
CA HIS A 276 -18.49 3.32 -5.16
C HIS A 276 -17.64 3.45 -3.89
N GLU A 277 -16.99 4.61 -3.67
CA GLU A 277 -16.18 4.82 -2.47
C GLU A 277 -17.02 4.85 -1.17
N LEU A 278 -18.28 5.29 -1.24
CA LEU A 278 -19.20 5.13 -0.09
C LEU A 278 -19.43 3.65 0.23
N GLY A 279 -19.45 2.77 -0.77
CA GLY A 279 -19.55 1.32 -0.57
C GLY A 279 -18.42 0.77 0.32
N HIS A 280 -17.18 1.15 0.02
CA HIS A 280 -16.03 0.82 0.87
C HIS A 280 -16.17 1.38 2.29
N ALA A 281 -16.66 2.62 2.43
CA ALA A 281 -16.87 3.25 3.73
C ALA A 281 -17.98 2.57 4.56
N VAL A 282 -19.06 2.10 3.91
CA VAL A 282 -20.13 1.35 4.56
C VAL A 282 -19.63 -0.02 5.03
N GLU A 283 -18.87 -0.72 4.18
CA GLU A 283 -18.26 -1.99 4.55
C GLU A 283 -17.38 -1.84 5.80
N ASP A 284 -16.49 -0.85 5.82
CA ASP A 284 -15.63 -0.54 6.97
C ASP A 284 -16.45 -0.22 8.22
N ALA A 285 -17.47 0.64 8.11
CA ALA A 285 -18.34 1.00 9.23
C ALA A 285 -19.04 -0.23 9.83
N VAL A 286 -19.66 -1.08 9.01
CA VAL A 286 -20.34 -2.30 9.48
C VAL A 286 -19.35 -3.27 10.12
N SER A 287 -18.16 -3.43 9.56
CA SER A 287 -17.13 -4.31 10.12
C SER A 287 -16.73 -3.93 11.56
N ARG A 288 -16.67 -2.63 11.84
CA ARG A 288 -16.28 -2.08 13.15
C ARG A 288 -17.42 -2.10 14.16
N HIS A 289 -18.62 -1.75 13.73
CA HIS A 289 -19.78 -1.58 14.62
C HIS A 289 -20.53 -2.90 14.87
N ASP A 290 -20.50 -3.85 13.93
CA ASP A 290 -21.06 -5.19 14.11
C ASP A 290 -20.18 -6.29 13.49
N PRO A 291 -19.05 -6.62 14.14
CA PRO A 291 -18.11 -7.61 13.62
C PRO A 291 -18.72 -9.03 13.53
N LYS A 292 -19.76 -9.34 14.32
CA LYS A 292 -20.42 -10.65 14.28
C LYS A 292 -21.25 -10.82 13.01
N PHE A 293 -22.10 -9.84 12.70
CA PHE A 293 -22.80 -9.83 11.42
C PHE A 293 -21.80 -9.84 10.27
N PHE A 294 -20.81 -8.93 10.32
CA PHE A 294 -19.82 -8.76 9.26
C PHE A 294 -19.09 -10.05 8.96
N GLY A 295 -18.59 -10.78 9.97
CA GLY A 295 -17.89 -12.04 9.74
C GLY A 295 -18.74 -13.08 9.01
N SER A 296 -20.02 -13.21 9.38
CA SER A 296 -20.95 -14.15 8.72
C SER A 296 -21.29 -13.71 7.29
N TRP A 297 -21.53 -12.41 7.11
CA TRP A 297 -21.92 -11.82 5.82
C TRP A 297 -20.74 -11.81 4.84
N HIS A 298 -19.55 -11.43 5.29
CA HIS A 298 -18.34 -11.36 4.47
C HIS A 298 -17.91 -12.76 3.99
N SER A 299 -18.12 -13.82 4.78
CA SER A 299 -17.90 -15.20 4.33
C SER A 299 -18.82 -15.58 3.14
N LYS A 300 -20.08 -15.13 3.16
CA LYS A 300 -21.02 -15.31 2.03
C LYS A 300 -20.62 -14.46 0.84
N LEU A 301 -20.18 -13.21 1.07
CA LEU A 301 -19.66 -12.32 0.04
C LEU A 301 -18.44 -12.91 -0.67
N PHE A 302 -17.47 -13.40 0.09
CA PHE A 302 -16.27 -14.04 -0.46
C PHE A 302 -16.62 -15.24 -1.34
N THR A 303 -17.57 -16.07 -0.92
CA THR A 303 -18.06 -17.19 -1.74
C THR A 303 -18.72 -16.72 -3.03
N ALA A 304 -19.50 -15.63 -3.00
CA ALA A 304 -20.12 -15.04 -4.19
C ALA A 304 -19.06 -14.45 -5.13
N TYR A 305 -18.11 -13.68 -4.58
CA TYR A 305 -16.98 -13.10 -5.30
C TYR A 305 -16.17 -14.17 -6.05
N GLN A 306 -15.82 -15.30 -5.40
CA GLN A 306 -15.06 -16.37 -6.05
C GLN A 306 -15.76 -16.93 -7.30
N ARG A 307 -17.10 -16.98 -7.30
CA ARG A 307 -17.89 -17.39 -8.48
C ARG A 307 -17.88 -16.30 -9.54
N ALA A 308 -18.17 -15.06 -9.13
CA ALA A 308 -18.18 -13.88 -9.99
C ALA A 308 -16.83 -13.66 -10.71
N ALA A 309 -15.71 -13.90 -10.05
CA ALA A 309 -14.37 -13.80 -10.63
C ALA A 309 -14.13 -14.80 -11.78
N GLN A 310 -14.90 -15.90 -11.84
CA GLN A 310 -14.81 -16.92 -12.90
C GLN A 310 -15.84 -16.72 -14.01
N SER A 311 -17.05 -16.27 -13.66
CA SER A 311 -18.18 -16.17 -14.59
C SER A 311 -18.49 -14.75 -15.08
N GLY A 312 -17.80 -13.74 -14.56
CA GLY A 312 -18.13 -12.33 -14.76
C GLY A 312 -19.19 -11.82 -13.79
N THR A 313 -19.29 -10.50 -13.67
CA THR A 313 -20.25 -9.76 -12.82
C THR A 313 -20.61 -8.41 -13.45
N VAL A 314 -21.16 -7.47 -12.68
CA VAL A 314 -21.63 -6.15 -13.13
C VAL A 314 -20.57 -5.31 -13.85
N SER A 315 -19.30 -5.47 -13.47
CA SER A 315 -18.16 -4.84 -14.14
C SER A 315 -16.91 -5.73 -14.06
N GLU A 316 -15.95 -5.52 -14.97
CA GLU A 316 -14.64 -6.20 -14.90
C GLU A 316 -13.89 -5.79 -13.62
N TYR A 317 -13.99 -4.53 -13.22
CA TYR A 317 -13.32 -4.00 -12.04
C TYR A 317 -13.73 -4.69 -10.74
N ALA A 318 -15.00 -5.08 -10.61
CA ALA A 318 -15.53 -5.85 -9.49
C ALA A 318 -14.86 -7.22 -9.29
N THR A 319 -14.15 -7.75 -10.29
CA THR A 319 -13.39 -9.01 -10.16
C THR A 319 -12.00 -8.83 -9.52
N SER A 320 -11.56 -7.58 -9.33
CA SER A 320 -10.21 -7.26 -8.84
C SER A 320 -9.94 -7.79 -7.43
N ASN A 321 -10.87 -7.62 -6.50
CA ASN A 321 -10.87 -8.19 -5.15
C ASN A 321 -12.28 -8.10 -4.52
N VAL A 322 -12.45 -8.71 -3.35
CA VAL A 322 -13.75 -8.75 -2.64
C VAL A 322 -14.27 -7.38 -2.20
N GLY A 323 -13.39 -6.43 -1.88
CA GLY A 323 -13.77 -5.05 -1.54
C GLY A 323 -14.31 -4.30 -2.75
N GLU A 324 -13.62 -4.38 -3.90
CA GLU A 324 -14.12 -3.78 -5.15
C GLU A 324 -15.43 -4.43 -5.61
N TYR A 325 -15.60 -5.73 -5.35
CA TYR A 325 -16.84 -6.46 -5.65
C TYR A 325 -18.05 -5.86 -4.92
N ILE A 326 -17.94 -5.62 -3.60
CA ILE A 326 -19.03 -5.01 -2.85
C ILE A 326 -19.20 -3.52 -3.15
N ALA A 327 -18.11 -2.76 -3.34
CA ALA A 327 -18.19 -1.34 -3.68
C ALA A 327 -18.87 -1.10 -5.04
N GLU A 328 -18.58 -1.94 -6.05
CA GLU A 328 -19.30 -1.95 -7.32
C GLU A 328 -20.76 -2.37 -7.14
N GLY A 329 -21.05 -3.30 -6.24
CA GLY A 329 -22.40 -3.66 -5.83
C GLY A 329 -23.19 -2.47 -5.29
N VAL A 330 -22.64 -1.74 -4.31
CA VAL A 330 -23.27 -0.54 -3.73
C VAL A 330 -23.48 0.55 -4.77
N SER A 331 -22.48 0.79 -5.62
CA SER A 331 -22.56 1.75 -6.73
C SER A 331 -23.72 1.42 -7.67
N HIS A 332 -23.81 0.17 -8.14
CA HIS A 332 -24.92 -0.24 -9.01
C HIS A 332 -26.25 -0.30 -8.27
N TYR A 333 -26.29 -0.64 -6.98
CA TYR A 333 -27.53 -0.69 -6.21
C TYR A 333 -28.23 0.67 -6.18
N TYR A 334 -27.48 1.76 -6.04
CA TYR A 334 -28.06 3.12 -6.04
C TYR A 334 -28.20 3.73 -7.44
N GLU A 335 -27.39 3.33 -8.42
CA GLU A 335 -27.42 3.92 -9.76
C GLU A 335 -28.28 3.16 -10.77
N ASN A 336 -28.22 1.83 -10.74
CA ASN A 336 -28.89 0.96 -11.68
C ASN A 336 -29.18 -0.44 -11.05
N PRO A 337 -30.09 -0.51 -10.06
CA PRO A 337 -30.34 -1.74 -9.30
C PRO A 337 -30.85 -2.89 -10.16
N GLU A 338 -31.55 -2.60 -11.26
CA GLU A 338 -32.04 -3.63 -12.18
C GLU A 338 -30.90 -4.35 -12.91
N VAL A 339 -29.88 -3.61 -13.36
CA VAL A 339 -28.69 -4.23 -13.97
C VAL A 339 -27.95 -5.10 -12.96
N LEU A 340 -27.81 -4.64 -11.72
CA LEU A 340 -27.20 -5.45 -10.66
C LEU A 340 -28.00 -6.74 -10.41
N ARG A 341 -29.32 -6.62 -10.25
CA ARG A 341 -30.19 -7.78 -10.02
C ARG A 341 -30.15 -8.80 -11.15
N GLN A 342 -30.07 -8.34 -12.40
CA GLN A 342 -30.04 -9.21 -13.58
C GLN A 342 -28.68 -9.88 -13.79
N LYS A 343 -27.59 -9.13 -13.65
CA LYS A 343 -26.23 -9.64 -13.92
C LYS A 343 -25.63 -10.39 -12.74
N ASP A 344 -25.93 -9.96 -11.51
CA ASP A 344 -25.39 -10.55 -10.30
C ASP A 344 -26.40 -10.43 -9.14
N SER A 345 -27.43 -11.28 -9.20
CA SER A 345 -28.49 -11.31 -8.19
C SER A 345 -27.98 -11.62 -6.78
N LYS A 346 -26.85 -12.33 -6.66
CA LYS A 346 -26.26 -12.62 -5.35
C LYS A 346 -25.57 -11.40 -4.77
N LEU A 347 -24.83 -10.65 -5.57
CA LEU A 347 -24.28 -9.35 -5.15
C LEU A 347 -25.40 -8.37 -4.79
N PHE A 348 -26.49 -8.34 -5.56
CA PHE A 348 -27.67 -7.54 -5.22
C PHE A 348 -28.18 -7.84 -3.80
N GLU A 349 -28.43 -9.12 -3.50
CA GLU A 349 -28.94 -9.57 -2.19
C GLU A 349 -27.98 -9.22 -1.04
N LEU A 350 -26.68 -9.47 -1.24
CA LEU A 350 -25.67 -9.19 -0.22
C LEU A 350 -25.45 -7.69 0.01
N THR A 351 -25.55 -6.88 -1.04
CA THR A 351 -25.51 -5.43 -0.95
C THR A 351 -26.69 -4.91 -0.15
N GLN A 352 -27.90 -5.42 -0.44
CA GLN A 352 -29.09 -5.08 0.31
C GLN A 352 -28.94 -5.41 1.80
N GLN A 353 -28.45 -6.61 2.13
CA GLN A 353 -28.20 -7.02 3.54
C GLN A 353 -27.22 -6.09 4.25
N LEU A 354 -26.14 -5.69 3.58
CA LEU A 354 -25.14 -4.77 4.13
C LEU A 354 -25.77 -3.40 4.44
N LEU A 355 -26.50 -2.83 3.48
CA LEU A 355 -27.13 -1.51 3.61
C LEU A 355 -28.25 -1.52 4.66
N GLU A 356 -29.07 -2.57 4.71
CA GLU A 356 -30.08 -2.74 5.75
C GLU A 356 -29.46 -2.80 7.15
N ARG A 357 -28.36 -3.55 7.31
CA ARG A 357 -27.67 -3.61 8.59
C ARG A 357 -27.03 -2.28 8.97
N ALA A 358 -26.36 -1.63 8.02
CA ALA A 358 -25.81 -0.28 8.20
C ALA A 358 -26.89 0.71 8.68
N GLY A 359 -28.07 0.70 8.06
CA GLY A 359 -29.20 1.55 8.47
C GLY A 359 -29.73 1.27 9.88
N GLN A 360 -29.51 0.08 10.44
CA GLN A 360 -29.88 -0.29 11.82
C GLN A 360 -28.87 0.20 12.86
N LEU A 361 -27.59 0.39 12.49
CA LEU A 361 -26.52 0.83 13.39
C LEU A 361 -26.62 2.32 13.80
N LEU A 362 -27.57 3.05 13.22
CA LEU A 362 -27.88 4.42 13.60
C LEU A 362 -28.66 4.53 14.91
N GLN A 363 -29.40 3.48 15.28
CA GLN A 363 -30.16 3.38 16.52
C GLN A 363 -29.22 3.14 17.70
#